data_AF-A0A9X5XCS1-F1
#
_entry.id   AF-A0A9X5XCS1-F1
#
_cell.length_a   1.000
_cell.length_b   1.000
_cell.length_c   1.000
_cell.angle_alpha   90.00
_cell.angle_beta   90.00
_cell.angle_gamma   90.00
#
_symmetry.space_group_name_H-M   'P 1'
#
loop_
_entity.id
_entity.type
_entity.pdbx_description
1 polymer ?
#
loop_
_entity_poly.entity_id
_entity_poly.type
_entity_poly.pdbx_seq_one_letter_code
_entity_poly.pdbx_strand_id
1 'polypeptide(L)'
;AYRSTISAGHPDPAEIVERYAARSGRDVSDVAWYTAFAWFKLAVILEGIHYRYTLGQTVGAGFDRIGELVPFFIEHGLTTLQEG
;
A
#
# COMPACT_ATOMS: atom_id res chain seq x y z
N ALA A 1 -15.88 16.00 2.18
CA ALA A 1 -15.61 14.90 3.13
C ALA A 1 -15.86 13.57 2.42
N TYR A 2 -14.81 12.97 1.85
CA TYR A 2 -14.90 11.67 1.19
C TYR A 2 -14.83 10.58 2.27
N ARG A 3 -15.99 10.15 2.79
CA ARG A 3 -16.08 8.93 3.59
C ARG A 3 -15.91 7.75 2.64
N SER A 4 -14.72 7.15 2.65
CA SER A 4 -14.49 5.86 2.00
C SER A 4 -15.59 4.90 2.43
N THR A 5 -16.29 4.29 1.47
CA THR A 5 -17.38 3.33 1.70
C THR A 5 -16.82 2.01 2.20
N ILE A 6 -16.32 2.04 3.44
CA ILE A 6 -16.16 0.86 4.27
C ILE A 6 -17.55 0.61 4.88
N SER A 7 -18.17 -0.52 4.54
CA SER A 7 -19.50 -0.90 5.03
C SER A 7 -19.63 -0.68 6.54
N ALA A 8 -20.80 -0.24 6.99
CA ALA A 8 -21.09 -0.07 8.42
C ALA A 8 -20.70 -1.35 9.19
N GLY A 9 -19.62 -1.28 9.98
CA GLY A 9 -19.10 -2.41 10.76
C GLY A 9 -17.65 -2.81 10.48
N HIS A 10 -17.00 -2.31 9.43
CA HIS A 10 -15.57 -2.56 9.25
C HIS A 10 -14.74 -1.46 9.93
N PRO A 11 -13.78 -1.86 10.80
CA PRO A 11 -13.02 -0.94 11.63
C PRO A 11 -12.11 -0.05 10.79
N ASP A 12 -11.83 1.14 11.30
CA ASP A 12 -10.80 1.97 10.69
C ASP A 12 -9.38 1.37 10.92
N PRO A 13 -8.36 1.80 10.15
CA PRO A 13 -7.01 1.25 10.30
C PRO A 13 -6.43 1.40 11.72
N ALA A 14 -6.75 2.48 12.44
CA ALA A 14 -6.24 2.71 13.79
C ALA A 14 -6.88 1.73 14.79
N GLU A 15 -8.18 1.48 14.67
CA GLU A 15 -8.89 0.47 15.47
C GLU A 15 -8.33 -0.94 15.23
N ILE A 16 -7.93 -1.27 14.00
CA ILE A 16 -7.28 -2.55 13.69
C ILE A 16 -5.94 -2.67 14.41
N VAL A 17 -5.09 -1.64 14.34
CA VAL A 17 -3.77 -1.61 15.00
C VAL A 17 -3.90 -1.69 16.52
N GLU A 18 -4.81 -0.92 17.11
CA GLU A 18 -5.06 -0.93 18.55
C GLU A 18 -5.51 -2.32 19.04
N ARG A 19 -6.48 -2.93 18.34
CA ARG A 19 -6.96 -4.28 18.67
C ARG A 19 -5.86 -5.33 18.55
N TYR A 20 -4.98 -5.19 17.55
CA TYR A 20 -3.84 -6.08 17.37
C TYR A 20 -2.83 -5.92 18.52
N ALA A 21 -2.48 -4.70 18.89
CA ALA A 21 -1.56 -4.42 20.00
C ALA A 21 -2.11 -4.97 21.32
N ALA A 22 -3.38 -4.68 21.64
CA ALA A 22 -4.02 -5.14 22.87
C ALA A 22 -4.07 -6.67 23.00
N ARG A 23 -4.31 -7.39 21.89
CA ARG A 23 -4.37 -8.86 21.90
C ARG A 23 -3.01 -9.53 21.87
N SER A 24 -2.05 -8.93 21.20
CA SER A 24 -0.75 -9.55 20.93
C SER A 24 0.33 -9.15 21.95
N GLY A 25 0.14 -8.03 22.67
CA GLY A 25 1.13 -7.44 23.56
C GLY A 25 2.35 -6.86 22.84
N ARG A 26 2.29 -6.70 21.52
CA ARG A 26 3.40 -6.15 20.72
C ARG A 26 3.37 -4.63 20.72
N ASP A 27 4.56 -4.04 20.74
CA ASP A 27 4.72 -2.63 20.39
C ASP A 27 4.45 -2.45 18.88
N VAL A 28 3.68 -1.41 18.57
CA VAL A 28 3.24 -1.05 17.22
C VAL A 28 3.62 0.38 16.86
N SER A 29 4.50 1.01 17.65
CA SER A 29 5.01 2.36 17.42
C SER A 29 5.56 2.56 16.00
N ASP A 30 6.19 1.54 15.42
CA ASP A 30 6.76 1.59 14.07
C ASP A 30 5.79 1.24 12.92
N VAL A 31 4.48 1.13 13.18
CA VAL A 31 3.51 0.69 12.15
C VAL A 31 3.49 1.58 10.90
N ALA A 32 3.75 2.89 11.05
CA ALA A 32 3.84 3.81 9.93
C ALA A 32 5.01 3.46 9.00
N TRP A 33 6.17 3.09 9.55
CA TRP A 33 7.31 2.64 8.77
C TRP A 33 6.99 1.38 7.97
N TYR A 34 6.34 0.38 8.59
CA TYR A 34 5.95 -0.85 7.90
C TYR A 34 4.90 -0.59 6.80
N THR A 35 4.02 0.38 7.02
CA THR A 35 3.02 0.80 6.03
C THR A 35 3.68 1.50 4.85
N ALA A 36 4.60 2.43 5.09
CA ALA A 36 5.42 3.06 4.06
C ALA A 36 6.23 2.03 3.25
N PHE A 37 6.82 1.04 3.93
CA PHE A 37 7.52 -0.06 3.27
C PHE A 37 6.57 -0.94 2.44
N ALA A 38 5.33 -1.15 2.89
CA ALA A 38 4.33 -1.86 2.11
C ALA A 38 3.97 -1.11 0.81
N TRP A 39 3.82 0.21 0.85
CA TRP A 39 3.64 1.05 -0.35
C TRP A 39 4.81 0.92 -1.32
N PHE A 40 6.04 1.05 -0.83
CA PHE A 40 7.26 0.87 -1.66
C PHE A 40 7.32 -0.52 -2.30
N LYS A 41 7.03 -1.56 -1.53
CA LYS A 41 7.01 -2.94 -2.03
C LYS A 41 5.99 -3.14 -3.15
N LEU A 42 4.81 -2.51 -3.05
CA LEU A 42 3.84 -2.52 -4.14
C LEU A 42 4.36 -1.79 -5.37
N ALA A 43 5.00 -0.62 -5.21
CA ALA A 43 5.65 0.10 -6.31
C ALA A 43 6.68 -0.78 -7.05
N VAL A 44 7.53 -1.51 -6.31
CA VAL A 44 8.52 -2.43 -6.89
C VAL A 44 7.86 -3.59 -7.65
N ILE A 45 6.77 -4.15 -7.13
CA ILE A 45 6.01 -5.21 -7.81
C ILE A 45 5.45 -4.68 -9.14
N LEU A 46 4.82 -3.49 -9.12
CA LEU A 46 4.25 -2.84 -10.30
C LEU A 46 5.32 -2.55 -11.35
N GLU A 47 6.46 -1.98 -10.94
CA GLU A 47 7.58 -1.72 -11.85
C GLU A 47 8.14 -3.01 -12.45
N GLY A 48 8.26 -4.07 -11.65
CA GLY A 48 8.67 -5.38 -12.16
C GLY A 48 7.69 -5.97 -13.19
N ILE A 49 6.38 -5.73 -13.04
CA ILE A 49 5.37 -6.11 -14.04
C ILE A 49 5.52 -5.24 -15.29
N HIS A 50 5.65 -3.92 -15.14
CA HIS A 50 5.86 -3.00 -16.25
C HIS A 50 7.08 -3.40 -17.08
N TYR A 51 8.21 -3.67 -16.43
CA TYR A 51 9.43 -4.12 -17.08
C TYR A 51 9.25 -5.41 -17.89
N ARG A 52 8.57 -6.43 -17.32
CA ARG A 52 8.28 -7.66 -18.09
C ARG A 52 7.31 -7.39 -19.24
N TYR A 53 6.37 -6.46 -19.09
CA TYR A 53 5.47 -6.06 -20.17
C TYR A 53 6.21 -5.39 -21.33
N THR A 54 7.16 -4.48 -21.06
CA THR A 54 7.95 -3.84 -22.12
C THR A 54 8.82 -4.83 -22.90
N LEU A 55 9.15 -5.97 -22.29
CA LEU A 55 9.83 -7.10 -22.94
C LEU A 55 8.89 -8.10 -23.63
N GLY A 56 7.57 -7.88 -23.61
CA GLY A 56 6.58 -8.82 -24.16
C GLY A 56 6.41 -10.11 -23.35
N GLN A 57 6.84 -10.13 -22.08
CA GLN A 57 6.83 -11.31 -21.20
C GLN A 57 5.58 -11.41 -20.30
N THR A 58 4.59 -10.54 -20.49
CA THR A 58 3.30 -10.56 -19.78
C THR A 58 2.14 -10.57 -20.76
N VAL A 59 1.10 -11.35 -20.47
CA VAL A 59 -0.12 -11.44 -21.28
C VAL A 59 -1.33 -10.92 -20.50
N GLY A 60 -2.19 -10.14 -21.16
CA GLY A 60 -3.38 -9.57 -20.54
C GLY A 60 -3.53 -8.07 -20.83
N ALA A 61 -4.76 -7.57 -20.73
CA ALA A 61 -5.05 -6.15 -20.91
C ALA A 61 -4.70 -5.35 -19.63
N GLY A 62 -4.29 -4.09 -19.79
CA GLY A 62 -4.06 -3.16 -18.68
C GLY A 62 -2.62 -3.09 -18.17
N PHE A 63 -1.73 -3.98 -18.62
CA PHE A 63 -0.30 -3.93 -18.25
C PHE A 63 0.48 -2.82 -18.99
N ASP A 64 -0.08 -2.30 -20.08
CA ASP A 64 0.42 -1.14 -20.81
C ASP A 64 0.47 0.14 -19.95
N ARG A 65 -0.41 0.24 -18.94
CA ARG A 65 -0.51 1.40 -18.04
C ARG A 65 -0.07 1.12 -16.60
N ILE A 66 0.38 -0.10 -16.29
CA ILE A 66 0.69 -0.48 -14.90
C ILE A 66 1.86 0.33 -14.31
N GLY A 67 2.81 0.73 -15.16
CA GLY A 67 3.93 1.60 -14.77
C GLY A 67 3.50 2.99 -14.33
N GLU A 68 2.37 3.51 -14.84
CA GLU A 68 1.83 4.81 -14.47
C GLU A 68 1.41 4.88 -12.99
N LEU A 69 1.15 3.73 -12.37
CA LEU A 69 0.81 3.65 -10.95
C LEU A 69 2.04 3.70 -10.04
N VAL A 70 3.24 3.42 -10.53
CA VAL A 70 4.46 3.36 -9.68
C VAL A 70 4.69 4.67 -8.91
N PRO A 71 4.64 5.87 -9.52
CA PRO A 71 4.81 7.12 -8.80
C PRO A 71 3.78 7.31 -7.68
N PHE A 72 2.51 6.94 -7.94
CA PHE A 72 1.43 7.03 -6.95
C PHE A 72 1.76 6.23 -5.68
N PHE A 73 2.23 4.99 -5.82
CA PHE A 73 2.59 4.16 -4.65
C PHE A 73 3.83 4.72 -3.93
N ILE A 74 4.80 5.28 -4.65
CA ILE A 74 5.98 5.91 -4.04
C ILE A 74 5.59 7.15 -3.23
N GLU A 75 4.78 8.03 -3.80
CA GLU A 75 4.29 9.25 -3.13
C GLU A 75 3.53 8.91 -1.85
N HIS A 76 2.58 7.97 -1.92
CA HIS A 76 1.84 7.54 -0.74
C HIS A 76 2.73 6.90 0.34
N GLY A 77 3.74 6.13 -0.06
CA GLY A 77 4.72 5.58 0.88
C GLY A 77 5.52 6.67 1.59
N LEU A 78 5.98 7.68 0.86
CA LEU A 78 6.72 8.82 1.41
C LEU A 78 5.86 9.67 2.36
N THR A 79 4.62 9.98 1.96
CA THR A 79 3.67 10.70 2.82
C THR A 79 3.41 9.93 4.11
N THR A 80 3.16 8.61 4.02
CA THR A 80 2.94 7.77 5.21
C THR A 80 4.14 7.78 6.16
N LEU A 81 5.36 7.81 5.63
CA LEU A 81 6.58 7.86 6.45
C LEU A 81 6.82 9.22 7.10
N GLN A 82 6.33 10.30 6.50
CA GLN A 82 6.51 11.67 6.99
C GLN A 82 5.45 12.09 8.00
N GLU A 83 4.22 11.58 7.83
CA GLU A 83 3.05 11.96 8.64
C GLU A 83 2.75 10.98 9.78
N GLY A 84 3.26 9.74 9.70
CA GLY A 84 3.11 8.71 10.74
C GLY A 84 4.24 8.73 11.74
#